data_AF-A0A6G3LDP4-F1
#
_entry.id   AF-A0A6G3LDP4-F1
#
_cell.length_a   1.000
_cell.length_b   1.000
_cell.length_c   1.000
_cell.angle_alpha   90.00
_cell.angle_beta   90.00
_cell.angle_gamma   90.00
#
_symmetry.space_group_name_H-M   'P 1'
#
loop_
_entity.id
_entity.type
_entity.pdbx_description
1 polymer ?
#
loop_
_entity_poly.entity_id
_entity_poly.type
_entity_poly.pdbx_seq_one_letter_code
_entity_poly.pdbx_strand_id
1 'polypeptide(L)'
;MSLILIFIGEPILHLIKHKEESSISSAIILSFMEMFDTILMMIGNTASFLRILGLSVAHAGLMYSFTVLAELLMGGVLGSAMGIVVYALGNLLAAGLEGIIVFAHSLRLHYYEWFSKFYSGTGIPFSPIKTALNILLD
;
A
#
# COMPACT_ATOMS: atom_id res chain seq x y z
N MET A 1 17.75 -2.24 2.63
CA MET A 1 19.02 -2.73 2.06
C MET A 1 19.65 -1.60 1.26
N SER A 2 20.28 -0.66 1.97
CA SER A 2 21.42 0.17 1.58
C SER A 2 21.50 0.79 0.15
N LEU A 3 21.04 2.05 0.04
CA LEU A 3 21.42 3.01 -1.01
C LEU A 3 22.96 3.17 -1.13
N ILE A 4 23.65 2.98 0.00
CA ILE A 4 25.11 3.07 0.14
C ILE A 4 25.82 1.85 -0.51
N LEU A 5 25.18 0.68 -0.52
CA LEU A 5 25.71 -0.55 -1.14
C LEU A 5 25.52 -0.55 -2.66
N ILE A 6 24.50 0.13 -3.20
CA ILE A 6 24.39 0.37 -4.66
C ILE A 6 25.44 1.39 -5.09
N PHE A 7 25.59 2.49 -4.35
CA PHE A 7 26.58 3.54 -4.63
C PHE A 7 28.04 3.05 -4.61
N ILE A 8 28.37 2.08 -3.74
CA ILE A 8 29.74 1.57 -3.58
C ILE A 8 29.94 0.20 -4.26
N GLY A 9 28.90 -0.64 -4.31
CA GLY A 9 29.02 -2.04 -4.72
C GLY A 9 29.11 -2.26 -6.24
N GLU A 10 28.33 -1.55 -7.04
CA GLU A 10 28.34 -1.66 -8.51
C GLU A 10 29.65 -1.16 -9.14
N PRO A 11 30.23 0.01 -8.76
CA PRO A 11 31.51 0.44 -9.33
C PRO A 11 32.68 -0.48 -8.94
N ILE A 12 32.66 -1.10 -7.75
CA ILE A 12 33.67 -2.08 -7.33
C ILE A 12 33.50 -3.41 -8.08
N LEU A 13 32.26 -3.84 -8.34
CA LEU A 13 31.98 -5.04 -9.14
C LEU A 13 32.39 -4.84 -10.61
N HIS A 14 32.21 -3.64 -11.16
CA HIS A 14 32.62 -3.26 -12.52
C HIS A 14 34.14 -3.10 -12.65
N LEU A 15 34.84 -2.69 -11.58
CA LEU A 15 36.31 -2.71 -11.52
C LEU A 15 36.90 -4.12 -11.40
N ILE A 16 36.16 -5.09 -10.85
CA ILE A 16 36.57 -6.51 -10.76
C ILE A 16 36.21 -7.30 -12.03
N LYS A 17 35.10 -6.96 -12.72
CA LYS A 17 34.75 -7.49 -14.05
C LYS A 17 35.46 -6.69 -15.14
N HIS A 18 36.76 -6.94 -15.28
CA HIS A 18 37.65 -6.33 -16.26
C HIS A 18 37.18 -6.52 -17.72
N LYS A 19 36.30 -5.65 -18.24
CA LYS A 19 36.05 -5.49 -19.70
C LYS A 19 35.17 -4.28 -20.04
N GLU A 20 35.75 -3.09 -20.11
CA GLU A 20 35.64 -2.15 -21.25
C GLU A 20 36.30 -0.81 -20.92
N GLU A 21 37.04 -0.27 -21.89
CA GLU A 21 37.59 1.08 -21.91
C GLU A 21 36.48 2.13 -21.93
N SER A 22 35.79 2.32 -20.80
CA SER A 22 34.89 3.45 -20.64
C SER A 22 35.63 4.55 -19.88
N SER A 23 35.73 5.75 -20.47
CA SER A 23 36.31 6.93 -19.85
C SER A 23 35.79 7.10 -18.42
N ILE A 24 36.64 7.54 -17.48
CA ILE A 24 36.22 7.85 -16.09
C ILE A 24 34.95 8.74 -16.10
N SER A 25 34.78 9.56 -17.13
CA SER A 25 33.57 10.35 -17.38
C SER A 25 32.29 9.53 -17.56
N SER A 26 32.30 8.42 -18.32
CA SER A 26 31.09 7.61 -18.54
C SER A 26 30.68 6.82 -17.28
N ALA A 27 31.65 6.35 -16.50
CA ALA A 27 31.38 5.67 -15.24
C ALA A 27 30.70 6.59 -14.21
N ILE A 28 31.13 7.87 -14.14
CA ILE A 28 30.51 8.88 -13.27
C ILE A 28 29.07 9.18 -13.68
N ILE A 29 28.81 9.32 -14.99
CA ILE A 29 27.47 9.61 -15.51
C ILE A 29 26.51 8.43 -15.27
N LEU A 30 26.96 7.19 -15.50
CA LEU A 30 26.16 6.00 -15.26
C LEU A 30 25.80 5.86 -13.77
N SER A 31 26.79 6.02 -12.88
CA SER A 31 26.58 5.96 -11.42
C SER A 31 25.58 7.02 -10.94
N PHE A 32 25.61 8.21 -11.54
CA PHE A 32 24.65 9.28 -11.21
C PHE A 32 23.23 8.95 -11.69
N MET A 33 23.07 8.41 -12.90
CA MET A 33 21.77 7.98 -13.42
C MET A 33 21.15 6.86 -12.57
N GLU A 34 21.91 5.85 -12.19
CA GLU A 34 21.42 4.76 -11.33
C GLU A 34 21.00 5.25 -9.94
N MET A 35 21.74 6.21 -9.37
CA MET A 35 21.36 6.87 -8.12
C MET A 35 20.03 7.61 -8.28
N PHE A 36 19.85 8.33 -9.39
CA PHE A 36 18.63 9.07 -9.67
C PHE A 36 17.43 8.14 -9.84
N ASP A 37 17.57 7.06 -10.62
CA ASP A 37 16.53 6.03 -10.80
C ASP A 37 16.16 5.36 -9.47
N THR A 38 17.15 5.09 -8.62
CA THR A 38 16.89 4.51 -7.29
C THR A 38 16.08 5.45 -6.40
N ILE A 39 16.41 6.75 -6.41
CA ILE A 39 15.65 7.77 -5.67
C ILE A 39 14.22 7.89 -6.23
N LEU A 40 14.07 7.93 -7.55
CA LEU A 40 12.76 7.96 -8.19
C LEU A 40 11.93 6.73 -7.83
N MET A 41 12.54 5.55 -7.80
CA MET A 41 11.87 4.32 -7.38
C MET A 41 11.48 4.38 -5.90
N MET A 42 12.33 4.92 -5.02
CA MET A 42 11.99 5.10 -3.60
C MET A 42 10.82 6.09 -3.41
N ILE A 43 10.85 7.21 -4.12
CA ILE A 43 9.77 8.20 -4.11
C ILE A 43 8.48 7.60 -4.67
N GLY A 44 8.55 6.87 -5.80
CA GLY A 44 7.39 6.21 -6.41
C GLY A 44 6.71 5.23 -5.45
N ASN A 45 7.51 4.41 -4.77
CA ASN A 45 7.01 3.49 -3.73
C ASN A 45 6.35 4.24 -2.57
N THR A 46 6.91 5.37 -2.15
CA THR A 46 6.37 6.18 -1.04
C THR A 46 5.10 6.93 -1.46
N ALA A 47 5.08 7.48 -2.67
CA ALA A 47 3.96 8.21 -3.24
C ALA A 47 2.71 7.33 -3.38
N SER A 48 2.88 6.02 -3.62
CA SER A 48 1.74 5.09 -3.63
C SER A 48 0.99 5.06 -2.29
N PHE A 49 1.67 5.24 -1.15
CA PHE A 49 1.03 5.33 0.16
C PHE A 49 0.22 6.63 0.37
N LEU A 50 0.39 7.68 -0.44
CA LEU A 50 -0.44 8.89 -0.34
C LEU A 50 -1.92 8.60 -0.60
N ARG A 51 -2.21 7.49 -1.28
CA ARG A 51 -3.56 7.01 -1.54
C ARG A 51 -4.35 6.71 -0.27
N ILE A 52 -3.73 6.06 0.72
CA ILE A 52 -4.41 5.80 2.01
C ILE A 52 -4.52 7.07 2.87
N LEU A 53 -3.57 8.00 2.70
CA LEU A 53 -3.62 9.32 3.34
C LEU A 53 -4.80 10.16 2.82
N GLY A 54 -5.02 10.21 1.50
CA GLY A 54 -6.17 10.90 0.92
C GLY A 54 -7.52 10.34 1.40
N LEU A 55 -7.59 9.02 1.59
CA LEU A 55 -8.78 8.36 2.11
C LEU A 55 -9.05 8.70 3.59
N SER A 56 -8.00 8.86 4.40
CA SER A 56 -8.10 9.34 5.79
C SER A 56 -8.63 10.78 5.87
N VAL A 57 -8.19 11.66 4.96
CA VAL A 57 -8.69 13.04 4.89
C VAL A 57 -10.16 13.08 4.49
N ALA A 58 -10.56 12.26 3.51
CA ALA A 58 -11.96 12.13 3.10
C ALA A 58 -12.85 11.63 4.26
N HIS A 59 -12.38 10.62 5.01
CA HIS A 59 -13.05 10.09 6.19
C HIS A 59 -13.32 11.17 7.23
N ALA A 60 -12.30 11.95 7.60
CA ALA A 60 -12.45 13.05 8.55
C ALA A 60 -13.46 14.11 8.05
N GLY A 61 -13.43 14.44 6.76
CA GLY A 61 -14.36 15.39 6.15
C GLY A 61 -15.82 14.93 6.15
N LEU A 62 -16.07 13.65 5.86
CA LEU A 62 -17.43 13.09 5.86
C LEU A 62 -18.02 13.01 7.27
N MET A 63 -17.25 12.53 8.26
CA MET A 63 -17.69 12.48 9.66
C MET A 63 -18.01 13.88 10.20
N TYR A 64 -17.17 14.87 9.84
CA TYR A 64 -17.42 16.27 10.20
C TYR A 64 -18.70 16.82 9.55
N SER A 65 -18.93 16.53 8.26
CA SER A 65 -20.12 16.99 7.53
C SER A 65 -21.42 16.47 8.14
N PHE A 66 -21.47 15.19 8.55
CA PHE A 66 -22.63 14.63 9.24
C PHE A 66 -22.83 15.21 10.65
N THR A 67 -21.75 15.56 11.34
CA THR A 67 -21.80 16.23 12.65
C THR A 67 -22.44 17.62 12.52
N VAL A 68 -21.96 18.44 11.58
CA VAL A 68 -22.53 19.77 11.31
C VAL A 68 -23.99 19.68 10.87
N LEU A 69 -24.34 18.70 10.03
CA LEU A 69 -25.72 18.48 9.61
C LEU A 69 -26.64 18.12 10.80
N ALA A 70 -26.15 17.32 11.73
CA ALA A 70 -26.90 16.97 12.94
C ALA A 70 -27.12 18.18 13.85
N GLU A 71 -26.10 19.02 14.04
CA GLU A 71 -26.17 20.25 14.84
C GLU A 71 -27.20 21.24 14.27
N LEU A 72 -27.23 21.41 12.94
CA LEU A 72 -28.20 22.29 12.26
C LEU A 72 -29.66 21.86 12.49
N LEU A 73 -29.90 20.58 12.72
CA LEU A 73 -31.24 20.03 12.96
C LEU A 73 -31.68 20.14 14.43
N MET A 74 -30.79 20.53 15.35
CA MET A 74 -31.10 20.62 16.78
C MET A 74 -31.93 21.87 17.12
N GLY A 75 -33.20 21.86 16.73
CA GLY A 75 -34.21 22.86 17.11
C GLY A 75 -35.44 22.22 17.74
N GLY A 76 -35.60 22.37 19.05
CA GLY A 76 -36.71 21.77 19.82
C GLY A 76 -36.60 20.26 20.00
N VAL A 77 -37.54 19.66 20.76
CA VAL A 77 -37.51 18.22 21.12
C VAL A 77 -37.54 17.31 19.89
N LEU A 78 -38.35 17.66 18.89
CA LEU A 78 -38.43 16.90 17.64
C LEU A 78 -37.14 17.01 16.80
N GLY A 79 -36.56 18.20 16.71
CA GLY A 79 -35.32 18.45 15.97
C GLY A 79 -34.11 17.75 16.60
N SER A 80 -34.01 17.76 17.94
CA SER A 80 -32.95 17.02 18.64
C SER A 80 -33.02 15.50 18.40
N ALA A 81 -34.23 14.92 18.38
CA ALA A 81 -34.40 13.50 18.07
C ALA A 81 -33.96 13.18 16.63
N MET A 82 -34.34 14.01 15.65
CA MET A 82 -33.92 13.84 14.26
C MET A 82 -32.41 14.03 14.06
N GLY A 83 -31.80 15.01 14.74
CA GLY A 83 -30.36 15.26 14.66
C GLY A 83 -29.53 14.06 15.14
N ILE A 84 -29.94 13.42 16.25
CA ILE A 84 -29.27 12.21 16.77
C ILE A 84 -29.39 11.06 15.78
N VAL A 85 -30.56 10.87 15.16
CA VAL A 85 -30.77 9.82 14.16
C VAL A 85 -29.89 10.06 12.94
N VAL A 86 -29.85 11.28 12.41
CA VAL A 86 -29.02 11.65 11.25
C VAL A 86 -27.52 11.48 11.56
N TYR A 87 -27.08 11.87 12.75
CA TYR A 87 -25.70 11.66 13.21
C TYR A 87 -25.34 10.17 13.24
N ALA A 88 -26.17 9.34 13.87
CA ALA A 88 -25.91 7.92 14.01
C ALA A 88 -25.93 7.18 12.67
N LEU A 89 -26.95 7.43 11.84
CA LEU A 89 -27.09 6.81 10.51
C LEU A 89 -26.00 7.29 9.56
N GLY A 90 -25.70 8.59 9.55
CA GLY A 90 -24.70 9.20 8.68
C GLY A 90 -23.31 8.64 8.93
N ASN A 91 -22.88 8.61 10.21
CA ASN A 91 -21.58 8.06 10.57
C ASN A 91 -21.49 6.55 10.37
N LEU A 92 -22.55 5.79 10.66
CA LEU A 92 -22.57 4.34 10.42
C LEU A 92 -22.45 4.01 8.93
N LEU A 93 -23.20 4.71 8.09
CA LEU A 93 -23.19 4.52 6.65
C LEU A 93 -21.86 4.94 6.04
N ALA A 94 -21.31 6.08 6.45
CA ALA A 94 -20.00 6.53 6.00
C ALA A 94 -18.89 5.55 6.41
N ALA A 95 -18.87 5.10 7.66
CA ALA A 95 -17.89 4.11 8.13
C ALA A 95 -18.00 2.77 7.38
N GLY A 96 -19.22 2.30 7.11
CA GLY A 96 -19.45 1.05 6.36
C GLY A 96 -18.96 1.13 4.92
N LEU A 97 -19.33 2.19 4.20
CA LEU A 97 -18.94 2.38 2.80
C LEU A 97 -17.43 2.65 2.65
N GLU A 98 -16.87 3.53 3.47
CA GLU A 98 -15.44 3.82 3.45
C GLU A 98 -14.61 2.62 3.87
N GLY A 99 -15.07 1.82 4.82
CA GLY A 99 -14.38 0.60 5.24
C GLY A 99 -14.10 -0.35 4.07
N ILE A 100 -15.09 -0.53 3.18
CA ILE A 100 -14.94 -1.37 1.98
C ILE A 100 -13.90 -0.75 1.02
N ILE A 101 -13.93 0.56 0.83
CA ILE A 101 -13.02 1.29 -0.07
C ILE A 101 -11.57 1.24 0.46
N VAL A 102 -11.37 1.51 1.75
CA VAL A 102 -10.07 1.46 2.45
C VAL A 102 -9.50 0.06 2.36
N PHE A 103 -10.32 -0.95 2.60
CA PHE A 103 -9.90 -2.33 2.50
C PHE A 103 -9.37 -2.67 1.10
N ALA A 104 -10.11 -2.33 0.05
CA ALA A 104 -9.69 -2.58 -1.33
C ALA A 104 -8.38 -1.83 -1.70
N HIS A 105 -8.24 -0.58 -1.24
CA HIS A 105 -7.02 0.21 -1.44
C HIS A 105 -5.81 -0.36 -0.71
N SER A 106 -5.97 -0.79 0.54
CA SER A 106 -4.92 -1.45 1.32
C SER A 106 -4.49 -2.76 0.68
N LEU A 107 -5.45 -3.56 0.21
CA LEU A 107 -5.20 -4.83 -0.47
C LEU A 107 -4.39 -4.63 -1.75
N ARG A 108 -4.73 -3.62 -2.57
CA ARG A 108 -3.94 -3.24 -3.75
C ARG A 108 -2.50 -2.90 -3.36
N LEU A 109 -2.30 -2.12 -2.31
CA LEU A 109 -0.95 -1.72 -1.88
C LEU A 109 -0.13 -2.94 -1.42
N HIS A 110 -0.73 -3.84 -0.64
CA HIS A 110 -0.08 -5.06 -0.19
C HIS A 110 0.29 -5.98 -1.36
N TYR A 111 -0.64 -6.28 -2.26
CA TYR A 111 -0.38 -7.18 -3.40
C TYR A 111 0.62 -6.63 -4.40
N TYR A 112 0.54 -5.34 -4.74
CA TYR A 112 1.39 -4.79 -5.81
C TYR A 112 2.74 -4.29 -5.30
N GLU A 113 2.85 -3.83 -4.07
CA GLU A 113 4.04 -3.13 -3.58
C GLU A 113 4.83 -3.91 -2.54
N TRP A 114 4.14 -4.70 -1.70
CA TRP A 114 4.76 -5.50 -0.67
C TRP A 114 5.02 -6.93 -1.14
N PHE A 115 4.01 -7.62 -1.66
CA PHE A 115 4.15 -9.00 -2.13
C PHE A 115 5.06 -9.12 -3.37
N SER A 116 5.07 -8.16 -4.28
CA SER A 116 5.96 -8.18 -5.46
C SER A 116 7.45 -8.14 -5.11
N LYS A 117 7.82 -7.63 -3.92
CA LYS A 117 9.22 -7.50 -3.49
C LYS A 117 9.74 -8.73 -2.73
N PHE A 118 8.86 -9.50 -2.09
CA PHE A 118 9.24 -10.59 -1.19
C PHE A 118 8.68 -11.96 -1.57
N TYR A 119 7.71 -12.02 -2.50
CA TYR A 119 7.07 -13.25 -2.92
C TYR A 119 7.37 -13.55 -4.39
N SER A 120 8.37 -14.42 -4.63
CA SER A 120 8.48 -15.13 -5.90
C SER A 120 7.53 -16.31 -5.85
N GLY A 121 6.47 -16.34 -6.65
CA GLY A 121 5.43 -17.38 -6.65
C GLY A 121 5.89 -18.78 -7.08
N THR A 122 7.11 -19.19 -6.74
CA THR A 122 7.77 -20.45 -7.10
C THR A 122 7.58 -21.53 -6.04
N GLY A 123 6.38 -21.61 -5.43
CA GLY A 123 6.03 -22.64 -4.46
C GLY A 123 5.29 -23.83 -5.10
N ILE A 124 5.62 -25.06 -4.69
CA ILE A 124 4.83 -26.25 -5.04
C ILE A 124 3.65 -26.33 -4.05
N PRO A 125 2.39 -26.32 -4.51
CA PRO A 125 1.24 -26.47 -3.61
C PRO A 125 1.28 -27.85 -2.96
N PHE A 126 1.23 -27.86 -1.63
CA PHE A 126 1.21 -29.11 -0.87
C PHE A 126 -0.12 -29.85 -1.11
N SER A 127 -0.05 -31.04 -1.71
CA SER A 127 -1.17 -31.96 -1.84
C SER A 127 -1.02 -33.07 -0.80
N PRO A 128 -1.80 -33.09 0.30
CA PRO A 128 -1.71 -34.15 1.28
C PRO A 128 -2.13 -35.48 0.65
N ILE A 129 -1.41 -36.56 0.99
CA ILE A 129 -1.82 -37.92 0.68
C ILE A 129 -3.12 -38.17 1.45
N LYS A 130 -4.25 -38.25 0.74
CA LYS A 130 -5.49 -38.77 1.30
C LYS A 130 -5.24 -40.25 1.59
N THR A 131 -4.90 -40.58 2.83
CA THR A 131 -4.87 -41.96 3.30
C THR A 131 -6.21 -42.58 2.91
N ALA A 132 -6.14 -43.69 2.20
CA ALA A 132 -7.29 -44.45 1.75
C ALA A 132 -8.04 -45.07 2.94
N LEU A 133 -8.63 -44.23 3.80
CA LEU A 133 -9.53 -44.57 4.89
C LEU A 133 -10.91 -45.00 4.37
N ASN A 134 -10.96 -45.50 3.13
CA ASN A 134 -12.14 -46.08 2.50
C ASN A 134 -11.88 -47.53 2.04
N ILE A 135 -10.74 -48.13 2.43
CA ILE A 135 -10.40 -49.55 2.17
C ILE A 135 -10.45 -50.37 3.48
N LEU A 136 -10.88 -49.77 4.60
CA LEU A 136 -11.08 -50.44 5.90
C LEU A 136 -12.55 -50.40 6.36
N LEU A 137 -13.46 -49.90 5.52
CA LEU A 137 -14.89 -49.73 5.83
C LEU A 137 -15.83 -50.36 4.77
N ASP A 138 -15.31 -51.19 3.85
CA ASP A 138 -16.07 -52.10 2.98
C ASP A 138 -15.41 -53.50 2.98
#